data_AF-A0A0H5Q6Y1-F1
#
_entry.id   AF-A0A0H5Q6Y1-F1
#
_cell.length_a   1.000
_cell.length_b   1.000
_cell.length_c   1.000
_cell.angle_alpha   90.00
_cell.angle_beta   90.00
_cell.angle_gamma   90.00
#
_symmetry.space_group_name_H-M   'P 1'
#
loop_
_entity.id
_entity.type
_entity.pdbx_description
1 polymer ?
#
loop_
_entity_poly.entity_id
_entity_poly.type
_entity_poly.pdbx_seq_one_letter_code
_entity_poly.pdbx_strand_id
1 'polypeptide(L)'
;MALYRHVASGTYPGESWSFTLHTLGSASLATAQTDWSDAIAALWTGALDAEIFTDVELTEVSTASLDIATGKQISRLSDDVALPGVATGASLPAQCALCVSWRSDTATRAGRGRMYLPPLAVSVMSAGRASAGTVTAVVAAVKAMTDVLVGDALTPVLYSRSAHTTTAITKFDVGNVIDTQRRRRDKLIEVRTSSAL
;
A
#
# COMPACT_ATOMS: atom_id res chain seq x y z
N MET A 1 3.38 0.91 24.35
CA MET A 1 2.72 1.12 23.04
C MET A 1 2.71 -0.22 22.32
N ALA A 2 1.59 -0.58 21.72
CA ALA A 2 1.47 -1.77 20.89
C ALA A 2 1.99 -1.48 19.47
N LEU A 3 2.56 -2.51 18.84
CA LEU A 3 2.95 -2.49 17.44
C LEU A 3 1.83 -3.12 16.61
N TYR A 4 1.34 -2.39 15.62
CA TYR A 4 0.33 -2.89 14.69
C TYR A 4 0.95 -3.10 13.31
N ARG A 5 0.51 -4.17 12.66
CA ARG A 5 0.71 -4.40 11.23
C ARG A 5 -0.62 -4.24 10.54
N HIS A 6 -0.72 -3.22 9.71
CA HIS A 6 -1.88 -2.94 8.89
C HIS A 6 -1.65 -3.46 7.48
N VAL A 7 -2.67 -4.04 6.88
CA VAL A 7 -2.67 -4.58 5.53
C VAL A 7 -3.92 -4.09 4.82
N ALA A 8 -3.76 -3.59 3.61
CA ALA A 8 -4.84 -3.43 2.66
C ALA A 8 -4.59 -4.40 1.51
N SER A 9 -5.62 -5.11 1.09
CA SER A 9 -5.56 -6.09 0.01
C SER A 9 -6.76 -5.99 -0.89
N GLY A 10 -6.55 -6.44 -2.12
CA GLY A 10 -7.53 -6.35 -3.17
C GLY A 10 -7.24 -7.27 -4.32
N THR A 11 -8.09 -7.18 -5.33
CA THR A 11 -8.08 -8.01 -6.53
C THR A 11 -7.95 -7.13 -7.77
N TYR A 12 -7.59 -7.78 -8.87
CA TYR A 12 -7.81 -7.34 -10.24
C TYR A 12 -7.97 -8.62 -11.08
N PRO A 13 -8.39 -8.55 -12.36
CA PRO A 13 -8.75 -9.76 -13.11
C PRO A 13 -7.65 -10.84 -13.09
N GLY A 14 -7.92 -11.93 -12.36
CA GLY A 14 -7.07 -13.12 -12.29
C GLY A 14 -5.95 -13.13 -11.24
N GLU A 15 -5.71 -12.07 -10.48
CA GLU A 15 -4.66 -12.04 -9.44
C GLU A 15 -5.03 -11.10 -8.26
N SER A 16 -4.14 -10.98 -7.27
CA SER A 16 -4.33 -10.15 -6.08
C SER A 16 -3.19 -9.17 -5.83
N TRP A 17 -3.44 -8.18 -4.99
CA TRP A 17 -2.43 -7.27 -4.48
C TRP A 17 -2.63 -7.03 -2.99
N SER A 18 -1.55 -6.61 -2.35
CA SER A 18 -1.60 -6.04 -1.02
C SER A 18 -0.47 -5.04 -0.82
N PHE A 19 -0.63 -4.20 0.20
CA PHE A 19 0.44 -3.42 0.79
C PHE A 19 0.33 -3.43 2.31
N THR A 20 1.39 -2.99 3.00
CA THR A 20 1.49 -3.07 4.45
C THR A 20 2.11 -1.79 5.00
N LEU A 21 1.59 -1.32 6.13
CA LEU A 21 2.16 -0.27 6.96
C LEU A 21 2.19 -0.75 8.41
N HIS A 22 3.17 -0.29 9.21
CA HIS A 22 3.18 -0.56 10.64
C HIS A 22 2.96 0.75 11.40
N THR A 23 2.29 0.68 12.55
CA THR A 23 2.14 1.82 13.45
C THR A 23 2.49 1.43 14.89
N LEU A 24 2.85 2.43 15.68
CA LEU A 24 2.89 2.35 17.14
C LEU A 24 1.78 3.20 17.73
N GLY A 25 1.07 2.66 18.72
CA GLY A 25 0.01 3.38 19.41
C GLY A 25 -0.31 2.81 20.78
N SER A 26 -1.19 3.48 21.53
CA SER A 26 -1.79 2.97 22.76
C SER A 26 -3.26 2.56 22.60
N ALA A 27 -3.79 2.66 21.38
CA ALA A 27 -5.15 2.25 21.03
C ALA A 27 -5.40 0.76 21.35
N SER A 28 -6.67 0.34 21.41
CA SER A 28 -7.00 -1.09 21.41
C SER A 28 -6.81 -1.67 19.99
N LEU A 29 -6.74 -3.00 19.84
CA LEU A 29 -6.72 -3.60 18.49
C LEU A 29 -7.98 -3.23 17.68
N ALA A 30 -9.16 -3.18 18.32
CA ALA A 30 -10.40 -2.82 17.66
C ALA A 30 -10.37 -1.37 17.17
N THR A 31 -9.92 -0.45 18.04
CA THR A 31 -9.73 0.96 17.68
C THR A 31 -8.74 1.10 16.52
N ALA A 32 -7.56 0.48 16.63
CA ALA A 32 -6.55 0.55 15.57
C ALA A 32 -7.00 -0.06 14.23
N GLN A 33 -7.95 -1.01 14.25
CA GLN A 33 -8.59 -1.53 13.04
C GLN A 33 -9.56 -0.52 12.43
N THR A 34 -10.39 0.14 13.25
CA THR A 34 -11.26 1.24 12.79
C THR A 34 -10.44 2.37 12.19
N ASP A 35 -9.42 2.86 12.89
CA ASP A 35 -8.54 3.93 12.43
C ASP A 35 -7.84 3.56 11.10
N TRP A 36 -7.47 2.28 10.93
CA TRP A 36 -6.91 1.79 9.68
C TRP A 36 -7.93 1.78 8.53
N SER A 37 -9.17 1.35 8.81
CA SER A 37 -10.24 1.38 7.83
C SER A 37 -10.53 2.81 7.36
N ASP A 38 -10.60 3.76 8.30
CA ASP A 38 -10.81 5.18 8.01
C ASP A 38 -9.63 5.78 7.23
N ALA A 39 -8.39 5.42 7.58
CA ALA A 39 -7.21 5.85 6.84
C ALA A 39 -7.19 5.30 5.40
N ILE A 40 -7.64 4.05 5.19
CA ILE A 40 -7.78 3.48 3.85
C ILE A 40 -8.90 4.12 3.06
N ALA A 41 -10.04 4.44 3.69
CA ALA A 41 -11.10 5.20 3.04
C ALA A 41 -10.60 6.58 2.58
N ALA A 42 -9.80 7.27 3.40
CA ALA A 42 -9.16 8.55 3.06
C ALA A 42 -8.08 8.42 1.97
N LEU A 43 -7.36 7.29 1.91
CA LEU A 43 -6.45 7.00 0.81
C LEU A 43 -7.20 6.81 -0.51
N TRP A 44 -8.34 6.12 -0.47
CA TRP A 44 -8.98 5.56 -1.65
C TRP A 44 -10.04 6.48 -2.25
N THR A 45 -11.09 6.78 -1.50
CA THR A 45 -12.35 7.34 -2.01
C THR A 45 -12.21 8.79 -2.45
N GLY A 46 -12.46 9.06 -3.74
CA GLY A 46 -12.30 10.38 -4.34
C GLY A 46 -10.83 10.85 -4.44
N ALA A 47 -9.88 9.92 -4.31
CA ALA A 47 -8.46 10.18 -4.24
C ALA A 47 -7.68 9.19 -5.10
N LEU A 48 -7.18 8.08 -4.52
CA LEU A 48 -6.44 7.07 -5.28
C LEU A 48 -7.35 6.33 -6.29
N ASP A 49 -8.63 6.14 -5.99
CA ASP A 49 -9.60 5.47 -6.86
C ASP A 49 -9.65 6.09 -8.28
N ALA A 50 -9.51 7.41 -8.40
CA ALA A 50 -9.48 8.14 -9.66
C ALA A 50 -8.26 7.81 -10.54
N GLU A 51 -7.21 7.20 -9.97
CA GLU A 51 -5.99 6.78 -10.69
C GLU A 51 -5.94 5.26 -10.94
N ILE A 52 -6.86 4.51 -10.34
CA ILE A 52 -6.92 3.05 -10.35
C ILE A 52 -7.99 2.56 -11.32
N PHE A 53 -7.65 1.56 -12.13
CA PHE A 53 -8.57 0.99 -13.12
C PHE A 53 -9.80 0.36 -12.47
N THR A 54 -10.97 0.46 -13.11
CA THR A 54 -12.27 0.05 -12.55
C THR A 54 -12.39 -1.42 -12.11
N ASP A 55 -11.62 -2.33 -12.71
CA ASP A 55 -11.64 -3.75 -12.31
C ASP A 55 -10.62 -4.07 -11.20
N VAL A 56 -9.86 -3.08 -10.73
CA VAL A 56 -8.99 -3.21 -9.56
C VAL A 56 -9.79 -2.75 -8.34
N GLU A 57 -9.98 -3.64 -7.38
CA GLU A 57 -10.80 -3.38 -6.19
C GLU A 57 -10.01 -3.68 -4.93
N LEU A 58 -10.11 -2.80 -3.93
CA LEU A 58 -9.66 -3.07 -2.57
C LEU A 58 -10.81 -3.77 -1.83
N THR A 59 -10.56 -4.99 -1.36
CA THR A 59 -11.59 -5.90 -0.86
C THR A 59 -11.48 -6.20 0.64
N GLU A 60 -10.31 -6.02 1.25
CA GLU A 60 -10.09 -6.27 2.68
C GLU A 60 -9.09 -5.28 3.28
N VAL A 61 -9.39 -4.79 4.48
CA VAL A 61 -8.45 -4.11 5.36
C VAL A 61 -8.28 -4.91 6.64
N SER A 62 -7.04 -5.10 7.11
CA SER A 62 -6.78 -5.85 8.34
C SER A 62 -5.66 -5.30 9.18
N THR A 63 -5.79 -5.46 10.49
CA THR A 63 -4.84 -5.00 11.49
C THR A 63 -4.50 -6.15 12.41
N ALA A 64 -3.22 -6.40 12.56
CA ALA A 64 -2.67 -7.40 13.47
C ALA A 64 -1.87 -6.72 14.57
N SER A 65 -2.11 -7.06 15.83
CA SER A 65 -1.20 -6.71 16.93
C SER A 65 0.01 -7.63 16.90
N LEU A 66 1.19 -7.06 17.11
CA LEU A 66 2.46 -7.77 17.13
C LEU A 66 3.12 -7.67 18.51
N ASP A 67 3.67 -8.78 18.97
CA ASP A 67 4.65 -8.77 20.04
C ASP A 67 5.96 -8.21 19.46
N ILE A 68 6.39 -7.05 19.94
CA ILE A 68 7.60 -6.39 19.43
C ILE A 68 8.85 -7.22 19.69
N ALA A 69 8.92 -7.94 20.82
CA ALA A 69 10.12 -8.69 21.21
C ALA A 69 10.38 -9.90 20.30
N THR A 70 9.31 -10.51 19.77
CA THR A 70 9.40 -11.70 18.92
C THR A 70 9.02 -11.44 17.46
N GLY A 71 8.38 -10.30 17.17
CA GLY A 71 7.78 -9.98 15.89
C GLY A 71 6.59 -10.85 15.50
N LYS A 72 6.08 -11.67 16.42
CA LYS A 72 4.98 -12.60 16.16
C LYS A 72 3.64 -11.88 16.32
N GLN A 73 2.69 -12.28 15.49
CA GLN A 73 1.31 -11.83 15.59
C GLN A 73 0.66 -12.41 16.84
N ILE A 74 -0.04 -11.57 17.60
CA ILE A 74 -0.81 -11.97 18.78
C ILE A 74 -2.28 -12.17 18.38
N SER A 75 -2.88 -11.15 17.78
CA SER A 75 -4.28 -11.17 17.32
C SER A 75 -4.44 -10.33 16.05
N ARG A 76 -5.51 -10.58 15.29
CA ARG A 76 -5.84 -9.86 14.05
C ARG A 76 -7.34 -9.63 13.94
N LEU A 77 -7.71 -8.47 13.44
CA LEU A 77 -9.04 -8.14 12.94
C LEU A 77 -8.96 -7.83 11.45
N SER A 78 -10.07 -8.00 10.76
CA SER A 78 -10.22 -7.72 9.34
C SER A 78 -11.65 -7.29 9.06
N ASP A 79 -11.79 -6.30 8.18
CA ASP A 79 -13.08 -5.85 7.66
C ASP A 79 -13.07 -6.03 6.14
N ASP A 80 -14.17 -6.58 5.63
CA ASP A 80 -14.44 -6.62 4.19
C ASP A 80 -14.88 -5.22 3.74
N VAL A 81 -14.36 -4.79 2.60
CA VAL A 81 -14.67 -3.48 2.00
C VAL A 81 -14.90 -3.67 0.50
N ALA A 82 -15.60 -2.73 -0.12
CA ALA A 82 -15.87 -2.72 -1.56
C ALA A 82 -15.48 -1.36 -2.11
N LEU A 83 -14.19 -1.22 -2.45
CA LEU A 83 -13.57 0.03 -2.88
C LEU A 83 -12.97 -0.18 -4.27
N PRO A 84 -13.77 -0.08 -5.35
CA PRO A 84 -13.28 -0.21 -6.71
C PRO A 84 -12.49 1.02 -7.15
N GLY A 85 -11.63 0.85 -8.15
CA GLY A 85 -11.10 1.97 -8.93
C GLY A 85 -12.20 2.64 -9.76
N VAL A 86 -11.91 3.85 -10.23
CA VAL A 86 -12.84 4.67 -11.04
C VAL A 86 -12.24 5.05 -12.39
N ALA A 87 -10.92 4.94 -12.54
CA ALA A 87 -10.25 5.27 -13.79
C ALA A 87 -10.68 4.33 -14.92
N THR A 88 -11.04 4.91 -16.05
CA THR A 88 -11.40 4.19 -17.27
C THR A 88 -10.17 3.86 -18.12
N GLY A 89 -10.34 2.93 -19.06
CA GLY A 89 -9.29 2.54 -20.02
C GLY A 89 -8.80 1.11 -19.77
N ALA A 90 -7.50 0.91 -19.76
CA ALA A 90 -6.87 -0.37 -19.46
C ALA A 90 -6.08 -0.27 -18.15
N SER A 91 -5.95 -1.38 -17.43
CA SER A 91 -5.02 -1.47 -16.30
C SER A 91 -3.57 -1.59 -16.79
N LEU A 92 -2.63 -1.02 -16.03
CA LEU A 92 -1.25 -1.50 -16.10
C LEU A 92 -1.20 -2.99 -15.73
N PRO A 93 -0.20 -3.75 -16.23
CA PRO A 93 -0.01 -5.12 -15.79
C PRO A 93 0.12 -5.20 -14.26
N ALA A 94 -0.41 -6.26 -13.67
CA ALA A 94 -0.33 -6.59 -12.25
C ALA A 94 1.00 -6.30 -11.52
N GLN A 95 2.10 -6.57 -12.23
CA GLN A 95 3.45 -6.44 -11.73
C GLN A 95 3.93 -4.98 -11.76
N CYS A 96 3.27 -4.10 -12.49
CA CYS A 96 3.59 -2.69 -12.61
C CYS A 96 2.89 -1.91 -11.48
N ALA A 97 3.67 -1.24 -10.65
CA ALA A 97 3.16 -0.49 -9.51
C ALA A 97 3.89 0.85 -9.35
N LEU A 98 3.14 1.88 -8.96
CA LEU A 98 3.74 3.09 -8.42
C LEU A 98 4.19 2.84 -6.98
N CYS A 99 5.35 3.37 -6.60
CA CYS A 99 5.96 3.11 -5.31
C CYS A 99 5.99 4.36 -4.43
N VAL A 100 5.41 4.24 -3.24
CA VAL A 100 5.57 5.21 -2.15
C VAL A 100 6.79 4.81 -1.34
N SER A 101 7.79 5.68 -1.29
CA SER A 101 9.02 5.48 -0.53
C SER A 101 8.94 6.18 0.82
N TRP A 102 8.89 5.40 1.90
CA TRP A 102 8.92 5.90 3.27
C TRP A 102 10.35 6.21 3.70
N ARG A 103 10.55 7.30 4.45
CA ARG A 103 11.85 7.69 4.98
C ARG A 103 11.74 8.07 6.45
N SER A 104 12.74 7.67 7.22
CA SER A 104 13.00 8.17 8.57
C SER A 104 14.24 9.07 8.57
N ASP A 105 14.58 9.59 9.75
CA ASP A 105 15.81 10.38 9.96
C ASP A 105 17.07 9.51 9.94
N THR A 106 16.93 8.18 9.98
CA THR A 106 18.03 7.25 9.81
C THR A 106 18.49 7.26 8.35
N ALA A 107 19.65 7.86 8.09
CA ALA A 107 20.17 8.04 6.72
C ALA A 107 20.51 6.72 5.98
N THR A 108 20.62 5.60 6.71
CA THR A 108 21.00 4.29 6.14
C THR A 108 19.83 3.61 5.42
N ARG A 109 20.11 2.46 4.78
CA ARG A 109 19.08 1.65 4.12
C ARG A 109 17.99 1.16 5.07
N ALA A 110 18.29 1.03 6.37
CA ALA A 110 17.32 0.60 7.37
C ALA A 110 16.25 1.68 7.65
N GLY A 111 16.54 2.95 7.38
CA GLY A 111 15.58 4.06 7.52
C GLY A 111 14.69 4.27 6.30
N ARG A 112 14.58 3.27 5.41
CA ARG A 112 13.80 3.37 4.18
C ARG A 112 12.82 2.21 4.05
N GLY A 113 11.57 2.53 3.75
CA GLY A 113 10.51 1.57 3.46
C GLY A 113 9.93 1.79 2.06
N ARG A 114 9.19 0.80 1.56
CA ARG A 114 8.46 0.91 0.29
C ARG A 114 7.06 0.32 0.43
N MET A 115 6.11 1.01 -0.16
CA MET A 115 4.73 0.58 -0.30
C MET A 115 4.37 0.64 -1.79
N TYR A 116 4.07 -0.53 -2.36
CA TYR A 116 3.70 -0.65 -3.77
C TYR A 116 2.19 -0.53 -3.89
N LEU A 117 1.73 0.50 -4.58
CA LEU A 117 0.30 0.71 -4.84
C LEU A 117 -0.24 -0.36 -5.81
N PRO A 118 -1.56 -0.53 -5.92
CA PRO A 118 -2.16 -1.37 -6.96
C PRO A 118 -1.81 -0.84 -8.36
N PRO A 119 -2.03 -1.65 -9.40
CA PRO A 119 -1.84 -1.20 -10.78
C PRO A 119 -2.69 0.04 -11.08
N LEU A 120 -2.04 1.09 -11.59
CA LEU A 120 -2.74 2.29 -12.06
C LEU A 120 -3.41 2.03 -13.41
N ALA A 121 -4.34 2.89 -13.81
CA ALA A 121 -4.83 2.89 -15.17
C ALA A 121 -3.75 3.38 -16.16
N VAL A 122 -3.77 2.86 -17.40
CA VAL A 122 -2.89 3.31 -18.48
C VAL A 122 -3.17 4.76 -18.87
N SER A 123 -4.42 5.22 -18.69
CA SER A 123 -4.85 6.59 -18.99
C SER A 123 -4.14 7.66 -18.16
N VAL A 124 -3.59 7.27 -17.00
CA VAL A 124 -2.89 8.20 -16.08
C VAL A 124 -1.37 8.25 -16.33
N MET A 125 -0.94 7.59 -17.41
CA MET A 125 0.44 7.57 -17.88
C MET A 125 0.71 8.65 -18.93
N SER A 126 1.94 9.19 -18.93
CA SER A 126 2.44 10.14 -19.92
C SER A 126 3.90 9.83 -20.23
N ALA A 127 4.22 9.62 -21.52
CA ALA A 127 5.58 9.32 -21.99
C ALA A 127 6.29 8.18 -21.21
N GLY A 128 5.54 7.13 -20.86
CA GLY A 128 6.06 5.96 -20.13
C GLY A 128 6.26 6.16 -18.62
N ARG A 129 5.72 7.26 -18.05
CA ARG A 129 5.80 7.61 -16.61
C ARG A 129 4.43 8.00 -16.09
N ALA A 130 4.20 7.91 -14.77
CA ALA A 130 2.98 8.47 -14.19
C ALA A 130 2.93 9.98 -14.47
N SER A 131 1.75 10.50 -14.80
CA SER A 131 1.59 11.93 -15.08
C SER A 131 1.91 12.78 -13.85
N ALA A 132 2.25 14.07 -14.04
CA ALA A 132 2.47 14.97 -12.90
C ALA A 132 1.20 15.15 -12.04
N GLY A 133 0.02 15.12 -12.68
CA GLY A 133 -1.28 15.13 -12.00
C GLY A 133 -1.44 13.91 -11.10
N THR A 134 -1.19 12.72 -11.64
CA THR A 134 -1.23 11.45 -10.91
C THR A 134 -0.30 11.42 -9.72
N VAL A 135 0.95 11.87 -9.89
CA VAL A 135 1.90 11.93 -8.75
C VAL A 135 1.37 12.87 -7.67
N THR A 136 0.79 14.01 -8.04
CA THR A 136 0.20 14.96 -7.09
C THR A 136 -1.00 14.36 -6.37
N ALA A 137 -1.90 13.68 -7.09
CA ALA A 137 -3.06 12.99 -6.53
C ALA A 137 -2.64 11.90 -5.54
N VAL A 138 -1.65 11.07 -5.91
CA VAL A 138 -1.12 10.01 -5.03
C VAL A 138 -0.44 10.60 -3.79
N VAL A 139 0.31 11.70 -3.93
CA VAL A 139 0.90 12.38 -2.75
C VAL A 139 -0.19 12.88 -1.81
N ALA A 140 -1.24 13.51 -2.34
CA ALA A 140 -2.36 13.99 -1.53
C ALA A 140 -3.11 12.84 -0.84
N ALA A 141 -3.39 11.75 -1.55
CA ALA A 141 -4.04 10.55 -1.03
C ALA A 141 -3.24 9.90 0.11
N VAL A 142 -1.94 9.70 -0.10
CA VAL A 142 -1.05 9.14 0.92
C VAL A 142 -0.95 10.06 2.14
N LYS A 143 -0.90 11.38 1.92
CA LYS A 143 -0.91 12.36 3.01
C LYS A 143 -2.20 12.24 3.83
N ALA A 144 -3.36 12.19 3.18
CA ALA A 144 -4.66 12.06 3.85
C ALA A 144 -4.72 10.80 4.72
N MET A 145 -4.27 9.65 4.19
CA MET A 145 -4.13 8.40 4.96
C MET A 145 -3.25 8.59 6.20
N THR A 146 -2.08 9.22 6.06
CA THR A 146 -1.17 9.42 7.21
C THR A 146 -1.68 10.45 8.22
N ASP A 147 -2.41 11.47 7.77
CA ASP A 147 -3.00 12.48 8.65
C ASP A 147 -4.08 11.87 9.53
N VAL A 148 -4.91 10.95 8.99
CA VAL A 148 -5.90 10.18 9.77
C VAL A 148 -5.20 9.37 10.87
N LEU A 149 -4.23 8.53 10.48
CA LEU A 149 -3.50 7.70 11.46
C LEU A 149 -2.85 8.53 12.57
N VAL A 150 -2.21 9.65 12.23
CA VAL A 150 -1.57 10.53 13.22
C VAL A 150 -2.60 11.21 14.11
N GLY A 151 -3.74 11.64 13.54
CA GLY A 151 -4.88 12.19 14.28
C GLY A 151 -5.44 11.22 15.31
N ASP A 152 -5.45 9.93 14.99
CA ASP A 152 -5.93 8.84 15.85
C ASP A 152 -4.83 8.27 16.78
N ALA A 153 -3.73 9.01 16.95
CA ALA A 153 -2.60 8.64 17.81
C ALA A 153 -1.89 7.32 17.42
N LEU A 154 -1.97 6.92 16.14
CA LEU A 154 -1.18 5.86 15.54
C LEU A 154 0.01 6.46 14.76
N THR A 155 1.22 6.25 15.27
CA THR A 155 2.43 6.77 14.63
C THR A 155 2.94 5.80 13.56
N PRO A 156 3.01 6.15 12.27
CA PRO A 156 3.59 5.28 11.24
C PRO A 156 5.08 5.00 11.50
N VAL A 157 5.48 3.74 11.41
CA VAL A 157 6.85 3.28 11.66
C VAL A 157 7.35 2.30 10.60
N LEU A 158 8.66 2.31 10.40
CA LEU A 158 9.40 1.22 9.79
C LEU A 158 9.68 0.17 10.86
N TYR A 159 9.25 -1.07 10.65
CA TYR A 159 9.54 -2.19 11.54
C TYR A 159 10.64 -3.09 10.98
N SER A 160 11.74 -3.22 11.74
CA SER A 160 12.84 -4.14 11.42
C SER A 160 12.59 -5.51 12.03
N ARG A 161 12.28 -6.50 11.18
CA ARG A 161 12.05 -7.89 11.63
C ARG A 161 13.30 -8.60 12.14
N SER A 162 14.50 -8.14 11.76
CA SER A 162 15.75 -8.75 12.21
C SER A 162 16.21 -8.19 13.56
N ALA A 163 15.97 -6.90 13.79
CA ALA A 163 16.38 -6.22 15.01
C ALA A 163 15.25 -6.03 16.02
N HIS A 164 14.01 -6.38 15.67
CA HIS A 164 12.82 -6.21 16.52
C HIS A 164 12.65 -4.77 17.03
N THR A 165 13.01 -3.81 16.18
CA THR A 165 12.98 -2.38 16.48
C THR A 165 12.13 -1.63 15.47
N THR A 166 11.60 -0.49 15.90
CA THR A 166 10.81 0.42 15.09
C THR A 166 11.55 1.74 14.89
N THR A 167 11.36 2.37 13.74
CA THR A 167 11.86 3.71 13.46
C THR A 167 10.72 4.56 12.91
N ALA A 168 10.44 5.71 13.51
CA ALA A 168 9.39 6.60 13.06
C ALA A 168 9.62 7.04 11.60
N ILE A 169 8.56 7.02 10.80
CA ILE A 169 8.57 7.58 9.45
C ILE A 169 8.40 9.11 9.59
N THR A 170 9.29 9.88 8.98
CA THR A 170 9.28 11.36 9.07
C THR A 170 8.87 12.02 7.76
N LYS A 171 8.98 11.31 6.63
CA LYS A 171 8.52 11.79 5.32
C LYS A 171 8.30 10.63 4.36
N PHE A 172 7.67 10.93 3.22
CA PHE A 172 7.54 10.01 2.09
C PHE A 172 7.80 10.72 0.77
N ASP A 173 8.12 9.93 -0.24
CA ASP A 173 8.33 10.39 -1.61
C ASP A 173 7.57 9.50 -2.58
N VAL A 174 6.98 10.10 -3.61
CA VAL A 174 6.34 9.39 -4.72
C VAL A 174 7.10 9.73 -5.99
N GLY A 175 7.73 8.72 -6.59
CA GLY A 175 8.38 8.86 -7.90
C GLY A 175 7.36 8.72 -9.03
N ASN A 176 7.73 9.15 -10.24
CA ASN A 176 6.88 8.99 -11.44
C ASN A 176 7.25 7.76 -12.28
N VAL A 177 8.21 6.95 -11.83
CA VAL A 177 8.63 5.73 -12.52
C VAL A 177 7.84 4.56 -11.97
N ILE A 178 7.31 3.75 -12.88
CA ILE A 178 6.63 2.51 -12.53
C ILE A 178 7.66 1.45 -12.19
N ASP A 179 7.54 0.88 -11.00
CA ASP A 179 8.37 -0.23 -10.55
C ASP A 179 7.75 -1.58 -10.94
N THR A 180 8.59 -2.62 -11.01
CA THR A 180 8.13 -4.00 -11.17
C THR A 180 8.14 -4.76 -9.84
N GLN A 181 6.98 -5.23 -9.41
CA GLN A 181 6.83 -6.14 -8.28
C GLN A 181 6.63 -7.58 -8.77
N ARG A 182 7.75 -8.29 -8.98
CA ARG A 182 7.73 -9.67 -9.50
C ARG A 182 6.91 -10.65 -8.65
N ARG A 183 6.78 -10.40 -7.34
CA ARG A 183 6.04 -11.26 -6.41
C ARG A 183 4.52 -11.27 -6.64
N ARG A 184 3.99 -10.32 -7.43
CA ARG A 184 2.54 -10.24 -7.75
C ARG A 184 2.08 -11.15 -8.88
N ARG A 185 2.99 -11.77 -9.65
CA ARG A 185 2.69 -12.63 -10.83
C ARG A 185 1.96 -13.95 -10.51
N ASP A 186 1.41 -14.09 -9.31
CA ASP A 186 0.79 -15.28 -8.70
C ASP A 186 1.02 -16.65 -9.37
N LYS A 187 2.29 -17.01 -9.61
CA LYS A 187 2.71 -18.22 -10.34
C LYS A 187 2.00 -18.45 -11.70
N LEU A 188 1.56 -17.40 -12.39
CA LEU A 188 0.94 -17.51 -13.70
C LEU A 188 1.83 -18.30 -14.67
N ILE A 189 1.24 -19.36 -15.23
CA ILE A 189 1.90 -20.25 -16.18
C ILE A 189 1.87 -19.58 -17.56
N GLU A 190 3.06 -19.33 -18.11
CA GLU A 190 3.21 -18.74 -19.45
C GLU A 190 2.85 -19.78 -20.52
N VAL A 191 1.87 -19.47 -21.36
CA VAL A 191 1.57 -20.27 -22.56
C VAL A 191 2.47 -19.77 -23.69
N ARG A 192 3.32 -20.65 -24.22
CA ARG A 192 4.26 -20.32 -25.31
C ARG A 192 3.80 -20.92 -26.63
N THR A 193 3.88 -20.13 -27.69
CA THR A 193 3.67 -20.57 -29.07
C THR A 193 4.96 -20.33 -29.84
N SER A 194 5.51 -21.37 -30.48
CA SER A 194 6.74 -21.28 -31.27
C SER A 194 6.46 -21.37 -32.77
N SER A 195 7.15 -20.53 -33.55
CA SER A 195 7.25 -20.66 -35.01
C SER A 195 8.68 -21.05 -35.37
N ALA A 196 8.86 -21.74 -36.50
CA ALA A 196 10.17 -21.86 -37.12
C ALA A 196 10.65 -20.46 -37.58
N LEU A 197 11.99 -20.29 -37.61
CA LEU A 197 12.66 -19.09 -38.12
C LEU A 197 12.59 -19.02 -39.65
#